data_AF-A0A374JTS3-F1
#
_entry.id   AF-A0A374JTS3-F1
#
_cell.length_a   1.000
_cell.length_b   1.000
_cell.length_c   1.000
_cell.angle_alpha   90.00
_cell.angle_beta   90.00
_cell.angle_gamma   90.00
#
_symmetry.space_group_name_H-M   'P 1'
#
loop_
_entity.id
_entity.type
_entity.pdbx_description
1 polymer ?
#
loop_
_entity_poly.entity_id
_entity_poly.type
_entity_poly.pdbx_seq_one_letter_code
_entity_poly.pdbx_strand_id
1 'polypeptide(L)'
;MNDKTNALKSAIYGLAVGDALGVPYEFKFRGAFECTDMIGYGTHNQPEGTWSDDTNMALATCASIKACGRVDVDDIRDRFRRWLKEGVYTPFGEVFDCGNTCAAAIRSGRGCDDEGIPAEWLSKMKSMDMIERELFSLSK
;
A
#
# COMPACT_ATOMS: atom_id res chain seq x y z
N MET A 1 12.09 -9.91 23.27
CA MET A 1 12.12 -9.07 22.04
C MET A 1 11.95 -7.62 22.47
N ASN A 2 12.64 -6.65 21.86
CA ASN A 2 12.58 -5.25 22.30
C ASN A 2 11.23 -4.61 21.95
N ASP A 3 10.86 -3.56 22.69
CA ASP A 3 9.59 -2.82 22.55
C ASP A 3 9.33 -2.28 21.13
N LYS A 4 10.37 -1.74 20.46
CA LYS A 4 10.29 -1.26 19.07
C LYS A 4 10.01 -2.39 18.07
N THR A 5 10.55 -3.59 18.28
CA THR A 5 10.25 -4.75 17.42
C THR A 5 8.79 -5.17 17.54
N ASN A 6 8.23 -5.09 18.75
CA ASN A 6 6.80 -5.34 18.95
C ASN A 6 5.96 -4.26 18.28
N ALA A 7 6.33 -2.98 18.43
CA ALA A 7 5.64 -1.88 17.77
C ALA A 7 5.61 -2.00 16.23
N LEU A 8 6.74 -2.35 15.60
CA LEU A 8 6.80 -2.54 14.14
C LEU A 8 5.95 -3.74 13.68
N LYS A 9 5.96 -4.85 14.42
CA LYS A 9 5.09 -6.00 14.12
C LYS A 9 3.61 -5.61 14.25
N SER A 10 3.25 -4.91 15.31
CA SER A 10 1.90 -4.41 15.53
C SER A 10 1.46 -3.44 14.43
N ALA A 11 2.36 -2.61 13.89
CA ALA A 11 2.04 -1.73 12.76
C ALA A 11 1.69 -2.52 11.49
N ILE A 12 2.49 -3.54 11.14
CA ILE A 12 2.22 -4.38 9.96
C ILE A 12 0.96 -5.23 10.13
N TYR A 13 0.75 -5.80 11.32
CA TYR A 13 -0.49 -6.55 11.60
C TYR A 13 -1.71 -5.63 11.65
N GLY A 14 -1.58 -4.44 12.22
CA GLY A 14 -2.66 -3.44 12.26
C GLY A 14 -3.08 -3.01 10.85
N LEU A 15 -2.11 -2.82 9.95
CA LEU A 15 -2.38 -2.58 8.52
C LEU A 15 -3.21 -3.73 7.94
N ALA A 16 -2.73 -4.97 8.06
CA ALA A 16 -3.41 -6.13 7.47
C ALA A 16 -4.80 -6.39 8.04
N VAL A 17 -4.97 -6.19 9.35
CA VAL A 17 -6.27 -6.31 10.02
C VAL A 17 -7.22 -5.20 9.58
N GLY A 18 -6.73 -3.95 9.50
CA GLY A 18 -7.54 -2.81 9.07
C GLY A 18 -8.00 -2.93 7.61
N ASP A 19 -7.09 -3.35 6.74
CA ASP A 19 -7.35 -3.67 5.33
C ASP A 19 -8.42 -4.76 5.21
N ALA A 20 -8.18 -5.95 5.76
CA ALA A 20 -9.13 -7.06 5.68
C ALA A 20 -10.50 -6.75 6.30
N LEU A 21 -10.55 -5.91 7.35
CA LEU A 21 -11.79 -5.43 7.93
C LEU A 21 -12.53 -4.46 6.99
N GLY A 22 -11.80 -3.65 6.23
CA GLY A 22 -12.33 -2.62 5.33
C GLY A 22 -12.83 -3.16 3.98
N VAL A 23 -12.18 -4.19 3.43
CA VAL A 23 -12.48 -4.77 2.11
C VAL A 23 -13.98 -5.00 1.83
N PRO A 24 -14.79 -5.58 2.74
CA PRO A 24 -16.21 -5.82 2.48
C PRO A 24 -17.07 -4.55 2.40
N TYR A 25 -16.53 -3.39 2.79
CA TYR A 25 -17.24 -2.12 2.92
C TYR A 25 -16.80 -1.05 1.92
N GLU A 26 -15.82 -1.35 1.07
CA GLU A 26 -15.38 -0.43 0.02
C GLU A 26 -16.53 0.04 -0.88
N PHE A 27 -16.44 1.29 -1.32
CA PHE A 27 -17.45 2.01 -2.11
C PHE A 27 -18.84 2.16 -1.46
N LYS A 28 -19.03 1.74 -0.20
CA LYS A 28 -20.25 2.05 0.55
C LYS A 28 -20.25 3.49 1.04
N PHE A 29 -21.42 4.11 1.01
CA PHE A 29 -21.60 5.43 1.58
C PHE A 29 -21.38 5.42 3.10
N ARG A 30 -20.79 6.48 3.64
CA ARG A 30 -20.64 6.68 5.08
C ARG A 30 -22.01 6.61 5.75
N GLY A 31 -22.13 5.78 6.79
CA GLY A 31 -23.38 5.56 7.53
C GLY A 31 -24.34 4.55 6.89
N ALA A 32 -24.01 3.99 5.72
CA ALA A 32 -24.82 2.95 5.06
C ALA A 32 -24.45 1.52 5.52
N PHE A 33 -23.50 1.39 6.44
CA PHE A 33 -23.04 0.10 6.95
C PHE A 33 -22.63 0.22 8.42
N GLU A 34 -22.68 -0.91 9.13
CA GLU A 34 -22.08 -1.09 10.44
C GLU A 34 -20.91 -2.07 10.32
N CYS A 35 -19.77 -1.69 10.87
CA CYS A 35 -18.55 -2.49 10.87
C CYS A 35 -18.27 -2.97 12.29
N THR A 36 -18.91 -4.07 12.69
CA THR A 36 -18.84 -4.61 14.05
C THR A 36 -17.93 -5.82 14.18
N ASP A 37 -17.63 -6.51 13.07
CA ASP A 37 -16.81 -7.72 13.05
C ASP A 37 -16.13 -7.88 11.67
N MET A 38 -15.21 -8.84 11.58
CA MET A 38 -14.56 -9.24 10.34
C MET A 38 -15.50 -10.11 9.51
N ILE A 39 -16.07 -9.55 8.44
CA ILE A 39 -16.99 -10.25 7.55
C ILE A 39 -16.36 -10.50 6.17
N GLY A 40 -17.01 -11.35 5.35
CA GLY A 40 -16.63 -11.59 3.96
C GLY A 40 -17.75 -11.23 2.96
N TYR A 41 -17.51 -11.57 1.70
CA TYR A 41 -18.42 -11.54 0.55
C TYR A 41 -19.08 -10.18 0.27
N GLY A 42 -18.41 -9.09 0.64
CA GLY A 42 -18.82 -7.72 0.30
C GLY A 42 -18.41 -7.32 -1.12
N THR A 43 -17.86 -6.12 -1.26
CA THR A 43 -17.54 -5.46 -2.53
C THR A 43 -16.80 -6.34 -3.55
N HIS A 44 -15.77 -7.05 -3.10
CA HIS A 44 -14.93 -7.89 -3.96
C HIS A 44 -15.27 -9.40 -3.90
N ASN A 45 -16.35 -9.78 -3.21
CA ASN A 45 -16.78 -11.17 -3.02
C ASN A 45 -15.70 -12.10 -2.42
N GLN A 46 -14.84 -11.57 -1.55
CA GLN A 46 -13.75 -12.31 -0.90
C GLN A 46 -14.17 -12.92 0.45
N PRO A 47 -13.66 -14.08 0.88
CA PRO A 47 -13.90 -14.63 2.22
C PRO A 47 -13.48 -13.67 3.35
N GLU A 48 -14.00 -13.90 4.57
CA GLU A 48 -13.58 -13.11 5.74
C GLU A 48 -12.06 -13.17 5.95
N GLY A 49 -11.48 -12.06 6.41
CA GLY A 49 -10.04 -11.98 6.68
C GLY A 49 -9.15 -11.84 5.44
N THR A 50 -9.74 -11.72 4.24
CA THR A 50 -8.98 -11.47 3.00
C THR A 50 -8.54 -10.01 2.94
N TRP A 51 -7.22 -9.77 2.88
CA TRP A 51 -6.62 -8.45 2.68
C TRP A 51 -6.42 -8.11 1.19
N SER A 52 -6.33 -6.82 0.87
CA SER A 52 -6.27 -6.25 -0.48
C SER A 52 -4.86 -5.83 -0.91
N ASP A 53 -4.78 -4.93 -1.90
CA ASP A 53 -3.54 -4.39 -2.44
C ASP A 53 -2.70 -3.65 -1.39
N ASP A 54 -3.32 -2.96 -0.43
CA ASP A 54 -2.68 -2.31 0.70
C ASP A 54 -1.68 -3.24 1.41
N THR A 55 -2.15 -4.40 1.86
CA THR A 55 -1.30 -5.38 2.54
C THR A 55 -0.34 -6.07 1.57
N ASN A 56 -0.78 -6.40 0.35
CA ASN A 56 0.08 -7.06 -0.64
C ASN A 56 1.32 -6.21 -0.97
N MET A 57 1.14 -4.91 -1.21
CA MET A 57 2.20 -3.97 -1.52
C MET A 57 3.10 -3.70 -0.30
N ALA A 58 2.53 -3.63 0.91
CA ALA A 58 3.31 -3.54 2.14
C ALA A 58 4.21 -4.77 2.35
N LEU A 59 3.69 -5.98 2.14
CA LEU A 59 4.46 -7.22 2.24
C LEU A 59 5.57 -7.30 1.20
N ALA A 60 5.29 -6.92 -0.04
CA ALA A 60 6.31 -6.82 -1.10
C ALA A 60 7.43 -5.84 -0.73
N THR A 61 7.08 -4.70 -0.14
CA THR A 61 8.03 -3.67 0.32
C THR A 61 8.89 -4.18 1.47
N CYS A 62 8.28 -4.78 2.50
CA CYS A 62 9.01 -5.39 3.62
C CYS A 62 9.93 -6.52 3.15
N ALA A 63 9.48 -7.35 2.21
CA ALA A 63 10.28 -8.42 1.64
C ALA A 63 11.52 -7.89 0.91
N SER A 64 11.39 -6.78 0.16
CA SER A 64 12.52 -6.11 -0.48
C SER A 64 13.52 -5.57 0.54
N ILE A 65 13.05 -4.76 1.50
CA ILE A 65 13.92 -4.16 2.52
C ILE A 65 14.69 -5.23 3.29
N LYS A 66 14.02 -6.34 3.64
CA LYS A 66 14.66 -7.47 4.31
C LYS A 66 15.74 -8.14 3.45
N ALA A 67 15.49 -8.31 2.15
CA ALA A 67 16.42 -8.96 1.24
C ALA A 67 17.62 -8.07 0.87
N CYS A 68 17.38 -6.78 0.66
CA CYS A 68 18.37 -5.82 0.18
C CYS A 68 19.13 -5.11 1.32
N GLY A 69 18.58 -5.11 2.54
CA GLY A 69 19.13 -4.38 3.69
C GLY A 69 19.02 -2.86 3.59
N ARG A 70 18.27 -2.35 2.61
CA ARG A 70 18.01 -0.93 2.33
C ARG A 70 16.71 -0.78 1.55
N VAL A 71 16.26 0.46 1.35
CA VAL A 71 15.24 0.76 0.35
C VAL A 71 15.86 0.66 -1.04
N ASP A 72 15.40 -0.30 -1.83
CA ASP A 72 15.81 -0.52 -3.22
C ASP A 72 14.58 -0.41 -4.12
N VAL A 73 14.43 0.72 -4.80
CA VAL A 73 13.22 1.06 -5.57
C VAL A 73 13.04 0.19 -6.82
N ASP A 74 14.10 -0.43 -7.32
CA ASP A 74 14.02 -1.33 -8.47
C ASP A 74 13.55 -2.72 -8.00
N ASP A 75 14.11 -3.26 -6.89
CA ASP A 75 13.64 -4.54 -6.32
C ASP A 75 12.18 -4.45 -5.81
N ILE A 76 11.79 -3.32 -5.19
CA ILE A 76 10.39 -3.08 -4.80
C ILE A 76 9.48 -3.12 -6.03
N ARG A 77 9.85 -2.43 -7.11
CA ARG A 77 9.07 -2.40 -8.35
C ARG A 77 8.92 -3.78 -8.97
N ASP A 78 9.99 -4.58 -8.97
CA ASP A 78 9.94 -5.95 -9.49
C ASP A 78 9.06 -6.86 -8.65
N ARG A 79 9.02 -6.68 -7.32
CA ARG A 79 8.07 -7.40 -6.46
C ARG A 79 6.63 -6.97 -6.68
N PHE A 80 6.37 -5.68 -6.89
CA PHE A 80 5.03 -5.22 -7.28
C PHE A 80 4.59 -5.80 -8.61
N ARG A 81 5.49 -5.93 -9.60
CA ARG A 81 5.19 -6.62 -10.86
C ARG A 81 4.84 -8.09 -10.65
N ARG A 82 5.58 -8.79 -9.78
CA ARG A 82 5.29 -10.19 -9.44
C ARG A 82 3.97 -10.35 -8.69
N TRP A 83 3.65 -9.44 -7.76
CA TRP A 83 2.32 -9.38 -7.17
C TRP A 83 1.24 -9.24 -8.25
N LEU A 84 1.33 -8.18 -9.06
CA LEU A 84 0.29 -7.86 -10.06
C LEU A 84 0.13 -8.93 -11.15
N LYS A 85 1.22 -9.61 -11.54
CA LYS A 85 1.23 -10.59 -12.64
C LYS A 85 1.05 -12.03 -12.18
N GLU A 86 1.58 -12.38 -11.02
CA GLU A 86 1.71 -13.76 -10.55
C GLU A 86 0.93 -14.01 -9.24
N GLY A 87 0.29 -13.00 -8.67
CA GLY A 87 -0.47 -13.14 -7.43
C GLY A 87 0.41 -13.35 -6.19
N VAL A 88 1.71 -13.06 -6.26
CA VAL A 88 2.59 -13.16 -5.08
C VAL A 88 2.08 -12.23 -3.98
N TYR A 89 2.16 -12.67 -2.72
CA TYR A 89 1.70 -11.97 -1.51
C TYR A 89 0.18 -11.96 -1.30
N THR A 90 -0.61 -12.34 -2.30
CA THR A 90 -2.05 -12.50 -2.15
C THR A 90 -2.40 -13.75 -1.32
N PRO A 91 -3.54 -13.76 -0.62
CA PRO A 91 -3.94 -14.92 0.20
C PRO A 91 -4.30 -16.17 -0.62
N PHE A 92 -4.75 -16.01 -1.88
CA PHE A 92 -5.25 -17.12 -2.71
C PHE A 92 -4.55 -17.27 -4.07
N GLY A 93 -3.47 -16.53 -4.32
CA GLY A 93 -2.78 -16.53 -5.62
C GLY A 93 -3.50 -15.72 -6.71
N GLU A 94 -4.56 -14.98 -6.36
CA GLU A 94 -5.35 -14.16 -7.27
C GLU A 94 -5.30 -12.70 -6.85
N VAL A 95 -5.07 -11.81 -7.82
CA VAL A 95 -5.05 -10.36 -7.59
C VAL A 95 -6.45 -9.79 -7.74
N PHE A 96 -6.87 -9.02 -6.76
CA PHE A 96 -8.03 -8.14 -6.83
C PHE A 96 -7.64 -6.75 -6.33
N ASP A 97 -8.52 -5.78 -6.57
CA ASP A 97 -8.43 -4.42 -6.04
C ASP A 97 -7.12 -3.67 -6.29
N CYS A 98 -6.52 -3.82 -7.47
CA CYS A 98 -5.38 -2.98 -7.85
C CYS A 98 -5.89 -1.67 -8.48
N GLY A 99 -5.61 -0.53 -7.82
CA GLY A 99 -5.95 0.78 -8.34
C GLY A 99 -5.38 1.06 -9.73
N ASN A 100 -6.15 1.75 -10.60
CA ASN A 100 -5.80 1.97 -12.01
C ASN A 100 -4.42 2.62 -12.20
N THR A 101 -4.13 3.68 -11.42
CA THR A 101 -2.84 4.39 -11.45
C THR A 101 -1.70 3.47 -11.05
N CYS A 102 -1.90 2.65 -10.01
CA CYS A 102 -0.91 1.67 -9.56
C CYS A 102 -0.64 0.63 -10.64
N ALA A 103 -1.69 0.04 -11.20
CA ALA A 103 -1.58 -0.94 -12.28
C ALA A 103 -0.85 -0.38 -13.50
N ALA A 104 -1.18 0.84 -13.92
CA ALA A 104 -0.54 1.53 -15.03
C ALA A 104 0.95 1.81 -14.74
N ALA A 105 1.28 2.26 -13.53
CA ALA A 105 2.66 2.54 -13.15
C ALA A 105 3.53 1.28 -13.10
N ILE A 106 3.00 0.19 -12.54
CA ILE A 106 3.71 -1.10 -12.47
C ILE A 106 3.96 -1.66 -13.88
N ARG A 107 2.94 -1.63 -14.75
CA ARG A 107 3.00 -2.15 -16.12
C ARG A 107 3.95 -1.34 -17.00
N SER A 108 3.92 -0.02 -16.90
CA SER A 108 4.78 0.86 -17.69
C SER A 108 6.19 1.00 -17.11
N GLY A 109 6.36 0.70 -15.82
CA GLY A 109 7.61 0.90 -15.09
C GLY A 109 7.93 2.36 -14.76
N ARG A 110 6.98 3.28 -14.94
CA ARG A 110 7.07 4.72 -14.67
C ARG A 110 5.81 5.17 -13.93
N GLY A 111 5.93 6.12 -13.00
CA GLY A 111 4.74 6.72 -12.38
C GLY A 111 3.86 7.40 -13.43
N CYS A 112 2.54 7.32 -13.27
CA CYS A 112 1.61 8.11 -14.07
C CYS A 112 1.74 9.58 -13.65
N ASP A 113 2.02 10.46 -14.61
CA ASP A 113 1.98 11.91 -14.48
C ASP A 113 0.57 12.49 -14.72
N ASP A 114 -0.43 11.60 -14.79
CA ASP A 114 -1.75 11.85 -15.36
C ASP A 114 -2.83 12.24 -14.35
N GLU A 115 -2.52 12.31 -13.06
CA GLU A 115 -3.37 13.12 -12.18
C GLU A 115 -3.23 14.55 -12.71
N GLY A 116 -4.31 15.16 -13.18
CA GLY A 116 -4.34 16.53 -13.69
C GLY A 116 -4.04 17.58 -12.62
N ILE A 117 -3.03 17.34 -11.79
CA ILE A 117 -2.39 18.24 -10.86
C ILE A 117 -1.94 19.42 -11.71
N PRO A 118 -2.61 20.58 -11.59
CA PRO A 118 -2.26 21.72 -12.40
C PRO A 118 -0.78 22.04 -12.18
N ALA A 119 -0.06 22.46 -13.21
CA ALA A 119 1.40 22.63 -13.15
C ALA A 119 1.88 23.53 -11.96
N GLU A 120 1.01 24.42 -11.50
CA GLU A 120 1.16 25.24 -10.28
C GLU A 120 1.26 24.41 -8.97
N TRP A 121 0.54 23.29 -8.87
CA TRP A 121 0.56 22.36 -7.73
C TRP A 121 1.80 21.48 -7.79
N LEU A 122 2.23 21.06 -8.99
CA LEU A 122 3.53 20.38 -9.17
C LEU A 122 4.69 21.31 -8.78
N SER A 123 4.63 22.59 -9.14
CA SER A 123 5.60 23.60 -8.71
C SER A 123 5.59 23.79 -7.18
N LYS A 124 4.41 23.78 -6.55
CA LYS A 124 4.27 23.88 -5.09
C LYS A 124 4.77 22.64 -4.38
N MET A 125 4.49 21.44 -4.87
CA MET A 125 4.99 20.19 -4.30
C MET A 125 6.51 20.08 -4.42
N LYS A 126 7.09 20.47 -5.57
CA LYS A 126 8.56 20.61 -5.72
C LYS A 126 9.16 21.66 -4.79
N SER A 127 8.40 22.67 -4.38
CA SER A 127 8.81 23.64 -3.35
C SER A 127 8.60 23.15 -1.91
N MET A 128 7.75 22.12 -1.72
CA MET A 128 7.53 21.46 -0.43
C MET A 128 8.64 20.45 -0.06
N ASP A 129 9.61 20.21 -0.95
CA ASP A 129 10.93 19.63 -0.61
C ASP A 129 11.69 20.43 0.49
N MET A 130 11.14 21.57 0.92
CA MET A 130 11.54 22.24 2.15
C MET A 130 11.30 21.42 3.43
N ILE A 131 10.32 20.50 3.45
CA ILE A 131 10.05 19.64 4.63
C ILE A 131 11.14 18.57 4.79
N GLU A 132 11.64 17.99 3.70
CA GLU A 132 12.79 17.06 3.76
C GLU A 132 14.09 17.79 4.14
N ARG A 133 14.26 19.04 3.70
CA ARG A 133 15.44 19.85 4.05
C ARG A 133 15.45 20.32 5.51
N GLU A 134 14.31 20.71 6.09
CA GLU A 134 14.24 21.13 7.49
C GLU A 134 14.30 19.95 8.48
N LEU A 135 13.69 18.81 8.15
CA LEU A 135 13.76 17.62 9.01
C LEU A 135 15.18 17.01 9.07
N PHE A 136 15.98 17.12 8.00
CA PHE A 136 17.39 16.70 8.01
C PHE A 136 18.38 17.79 8.44
N SER A 137 18.00 19.08 8.48
CA SER A 137 18.89 20.12 9.02
C SER A 137 18.84 20.23 10.54
N LEU A 138 17.80 19.67 11.19
CA LEU A 138 17.63 19.67 12.65
C LEU A 138 18.28 18.46 13.35
N SER A 139 19.06 17.63 12.65
CA SER A 139 19.80 16.50 13.24
C SER A 139 21.31 16.75 13.41
N LYS A 140 21.73 17.98 13.70
CA LYS A 140 23.08 18.27 14.22
C LYS A 140 23.01 18.74 15.67
#